data_AF-A0A225USF4-F1
#
_entry.id   AF-A0A225USF4-F1
#
_cell.length_a   1.000
_cell.length_b   1.000
_cell.length_c   1.000
_cell.angle_alpha   90.00
_cell.angle_beta   90.00
_cell.angle_gamma   90.00
#
_symmetry.space_group_name_H-M   'P 1'
#
loop_
_entity.id
_entity.type
_entity.pdbx_description
1 polymer ?
#
loop_
_entity_poly.entity_id
_entity_poly.type
_entity_poly.pdbx_seq_one_letter_code
_entity_poly.pdbx_strand_id
1 'polypeptide(L)'
;MADADGEGGVGNRPAPGPQDFVTYAEELGRWVLYGYSGLREALSDVEMRSLFHRHRQTRSKPVTATRAVTMTSLDQAWTSFVHRWNTEGVTRFIPSLERREAEHRARSVSALAKRIHDIGYDTDRDCCYMHYVMGCA
;
A
#
# COMPACT_ATOMS: atom_id res chain seq x y z
N MET A 1 -44.10 -34.28 -14.15
CA MET A 1 -44.51 -33.28 -13.16
C MET A 1 -44.08 -33.78 -11.80
N ALA A 2 -43.02 -33.17 -11.26
CA ALA A 2 -42.72 -32.99 -9.84
C ALA A 2 -41.34 -32.31 -9.76
N ASP A 3 -41.37 -31.06 -9.29
CA ASP A 3 -40.23 -30.20 -9.00
C ASP A 3 -39.33 -30.77 -7.89
N ALA A 4 -38.06 -30.37 -7.88
CA ALA A 4 -37.26 -30.30 -6.67
C ALA A 4 -36.14 -29.25 -6.83
N ASP A 5 -36.28 -28.22 -6.01
CA ASP A 5 -35.36 -27.17 -5.58
C ASP A 5 -33.91 -27.67 -5.37
N GLY A 6 -32.83 -26.94 -5.63
CA GLY A 6 -32.63 -25.53 -5.30
C GLY A 6 -31.91 -25.41 -3.95
N GLU A 7 -30.63 -25.74 -3.85
CA GLU A 7 -29.75 -25.25 -2.77
C GLU A 7 -28.31 -25.01 -3.28
N GLY A 8 -28.06 -23.76 -3.70
CA GLY A 8 -26.71 -23.23 -3.86
C GLY A 8 -26.14 -22.87 -2.50
N GLY A 9 -25.55 -23.85 -1.83
CA GLY A 9 -24.86 -23.67 -0.55
C GLY A 9 -23.73 -22.65 -0.68
N VAL A 10 -23.92 -21.47 -0.07
CA VAL A 10 -22.86 -20.50 0.20
C VAL A 10 -21.83 -21.21 1.08
N GLY A 11 -20.75 -21.67 0.44
CA GLY A 11 -19.63 -22.30 1.12
C GLY A 11 -19.08 -21.37 2.18
N ASN A 12 -19.42 -21.67 3.44
CA ASN A 12 -18.90 -21.01 4.62
C ASN A 12 -17.39 -21.29 4.66
N ARG A 13 -16.58 -20.35 4.15
CA ARG A 13 -15.12 -20.47 4.23
C ARG A 13 -14.75 -20.38 5.71
N PRO A 14 -14.18 -21.44 6.32
CA PRO A 14 -13.80 -21.39 7.72
C PRO A 14 -12.87 -20.19 7.96
N ALA A 15 -13.06 -19.51 9.09
CA ALA A 15 -12.11 -18.49 9.53
C ALA A 15 -10.72 -19.15 9.60
N PRO A 16 -9.66 -18.48 9.12
CA PRO A 16 -8.32 -19.04 9.13
C PRO A 16 -7.96 -19.48 10.55
N GLY A 17 -7.40 -20.69 10.68
CA GLY A 17 -6.97 -21.23 11.95
C GLY A 17 -5.70 -20.51 12.45
N PRO A 18 -5.35 -20.61 13.74
CA PRO A 18 -4.11 -20.03 14.29
C PRO A 18 -2.85 -20.46 13.52
N GLN A 19 -2.84 -21.69 12.98
CA GLN A 19 -1.74 -22.23 12.17
C GLN A 19 -1.66 -21.55 10.78
N ASP A 20 -2.78 -21.14 10.20
CA ASP A 20 -2.81 -20.42 8.93
C ASP A 20 -2.19 -19.03 9.07
N PHE A 21 -2.32 -18.39 10.24
CA PHE A 21 -1.69 -17.10 10.52
C PHE A 21 -0.17 -17.21 10.73
N VAL A 22 0.32 -18.31 11.30
CA VAL A 22 1.76 -18.60 11.40
C VAL A 22 2.35 -18.80 10.01
N THR A 23 1.70 -19.62 9.18
CA THR A 23 2.06 -19.79 7.76
C THR A 23 2.02 -18.47 7.00
N TYR A 24 0.99 -17.65 7.21
CA TYR A 24 0.86 -16.35 6.54
C TYR A 24 1.96 -15.35 6.97
N ALA A 25 2.33 -15.32 8.26
CA ALA A 25 3.41 -14.48 8.75
C ALA A 25 4.79 -14.95 8.27
N GLU A 26 5.01 -16.27 8.17
CA GLU A 26 6.21 -16.86 7.60
C GLU A 26 6.31 -16.61 6.09
N GLU A 27 5.20 -16.73 5.35
CA GLU A 27 5.12 -16.40 3.93
C GLU A 27 5.41 -14.92 3.68
N LEU A 28 4.94 -14.02 4.55
CA LEU A 28 5.25 -12.59 4.47
C LEU A 28 6.67 -12.25 4.95
N GLY A 29 7.34 -13.10 5.71
CA GLY A 29 8.75 -12.92 6.09
C GLY A 29 9.75 -13.40 5.04
N ARG A 30 9.28 -13.87 3.88
CA ARG A 30 10.10 -14.60 2.90
C ARG A 30 11.25 -13.77 2.30
N TRP A 31 11.05 -12.47 2.08
CA TRP A 31 12.06 -11.60 1.51
C TRP A 31 12.35 -10.42 2.43
N VAL A 32 13.63 -10.21 2.72
CA VAL A 32 14.12 -9.02 3.42
C VAL A 32 13.88 -7.79 2.54
N LEU A 33 13.60 -6.64 3.16
CA LEU A 33 13.44 -5.36 2.49
C LEU A 33 14.60 -5.08 1.52
N TYR A 34 14.25 -4.81 0.26
CA TYR A 34 15.20 -4.62 -0.85
C TYR A 34 16.02 -5.86 -1.22
N GLY A 35 15.61 -7.05 -0.78
CA GLY A 35 16.04 -8.31 -1.37
C GLY A 35 15.35 -8.51 -2.72
N TYR A 36 16.12 -8.46 -3.81
CA TYR A 36 15.59 -8.56 -5.17
C TYR A 36 15.47 -9.99 -5.71
N SER A 37 15.95 -10.99 -4.96
CA SER A 37 15.94 -12.42 -5.36
C SER A 37 14.55 -13.00 -5.60
N GLY A 38 13.50 -12.38 -5.05
CA GLY A 38 12.11 -12.80 -5.22
C GLY A 38 11.39 -12.22 -6.43
N LEU A 39 11.97 -11.24 -7.12
CA LEU A 39 11.29 -10.50 -8.18
C LEU A 39 11.48 -11.16 -9.55
N ARG A 40 10.37 -11.32 -10.28
CA ARG A 40 10.35 -11.75 -11.68
C ARG A 40 10.33 -10.53 -12.58
N GLU A 41 11.16 -10.53 -13.63
CA GLU A 41 11.26 -9.43 -14.60
C GLU A 41 11.39 -8.06 -13.91
N ALA A 42 12.28 -8.01 -12.91
CA ALA A 42 12.51 -6.81 -12.14
C ALA A 42 13.02 -5.69 -13.05
N LEU A 43 12.53 -4.47 -12.80
CA LEU A 43 13.19 -3.25 -13.27
C LEU A 43 14.49 -3.05 -12.48
N SER A 44 15.22 -1.96 -12.74
CA SER A 44 16.42 -1.66 -11.97
C SER A 44 16.11 -1.54 -10.46
N ASP A 45 17.11 -1.81 -9.63
CA ASP A 45 16.98 -1.76 -8.16
C ASP A 45 16.41 -0.43 -7.65
N VAL A 46 16.79 0.66 -8.32
CA VAL A 46 16.35 2.03 -8.03
C VAL A 46 14.86 2.20 -8.37
N GLU A 47 14.42 1.69 -9.53
CA GLU A 47 13.02 1.74 -9.95
C GLU A 47 12.14 0.90 -9.03
N MET A 48 12.57 -0.32 -8.70
CA MET A 48 11.85 -1.21 -7.80
C MET A 48 11.69 -0.62 -6.40
N ARG A 49 12.75 0.03 -5.88
CA ARG A 49 12.70 0.78 -4.63
C ARG A 49 11.72 1.94 -4.72
N SER A 50 11.79 2.75 -5.76
CA SER A 50 10.89 3.88 -6.00
C SER A 50 9.42 3.45 -6.06
N LEU A 51 9.12 2.36 -6.78
CA LEU A 51 7.78 1.78 -6.86
C LEU A 51 7.26 1.31 -5.52
N PHE A 52 8.11 0.70 -4.68
CA PHE A 52 7.73 0.33 -3.32
C PHE A 52 7.42 1.54 -2.43
N HIS A 53 8.25 2.59 -2.49
CA HIS A 53 7.99 3.83 -1.76
C HIS A 53 6.64 4.44 -2.16
N ARG A 54 6.42 4.60 -3.46
CA ARG A 54 5.16 5.07 -4.04
C ARG A 54 3.97 4.22 -3.59
N HIS A 55 4.10 2.89 -3.66
CA HIS A 55 3.06 1.97 -3.22
C HIS A 55 2.68 2.18 -1.75
N ARG A 56 3.65 2.33 -0.85
CA ARG A 56 3.38 2.59 0.57
C ARG A 56 2.81 3.98 0.83
N GLN A 57 3.28 5.00 0.09
CA GLN A 57 2.77 6.37 0.19
C GLN A 57 1.28 6.46 -0.17
N THR A 58 0.80 5.72 -1.17
CA THR A 58 -0.65 5.67 -1.48
C THR A 58 -1.50 5.17 -0.32
N ARG A 59 -0.90 4.47 0.65
CA ARG A 59 -1.56 3.97 1.87
C ARG A 59 -1.22 4.80 3.11
N SER A 60 -0.55 5.94 2.94
CA SER A 60 -0.03 6.78 4.04
C SER A 60 0.81 5.97 5.05
N LYS A 61 1.56 4.98 4.56
CA LYS A 61 2.45 4.15 5.40
C LYS A 61 3.89 4.64 5.28
N PRO A 62 4.63 4.79 6.40
CA PRO A 62 6.03 5.21 6.34
C PRO A 62 6.86 4.13 5.67
N VAL A 63 7.97 4.52 5.06
CA VAL A 63 8.87 3.61 4.32
C VAL A 63 10.12 3.25 5.11
N THR A 64 10.35 3.98 6.21
CA THR A 64 11.38 3.76 7.21
C THR A 64 10.76 3.17 8.48
N ALA A 65 11.60 2.55 9.30
CA ALA A 65 11.18 2.09 10.61
C ALA A 65 10.80 3.31 11.48
N THR A 66 9.69 3.19 12.20
CA THR A 66 9.20 4.18 13.16
C THR A 66 8.78 3.45 14.43
N ARG A 67 8.36 4.17 15.48
CA ARG A 67 7.86 3.54 16.71
C ARG A 67 6.74 2.50 16.47
N ALA A 68 5.93 2.69 15.44
CA ALA A 68 4.83 1.79 15.08
C ALA A 68 5.15 0.83 13.90
N VAL A 69 6.25 1.07 13.17
CA VAL A 69 6.63 0.28 11.98
C VAL A 69 7.99 -0.32 12.23
N THR A 70 8.02 -1.62 12.52
CA THR A 70 9.24 -2.39 12.78
C THR A 70 9.92 -2.82 11.48
N MET A 71 11.20 -3.20 11.54
CA MET A 71 11.90 -3.78 10.39
C MET A 71 11.18 -5.01 9.83
N THR A 72 10.69 -5.90 10.71
CA THR A 72 9.87 -7.06 10.31
C THR A 72 8.62 -6.64 9.53
N SER A 73 7.96 -5.56 9.93
CA SER A 73 6.79 -5.05 9.18
C SER A 73 7.15 -4.46 7.81
N LEU A 74 8.40 -3.97 7.64
CA LEU A 74 8.90 -3.54 6.33
C LEU A 74 9.21 -4.74 5.44
N ASP A 75 9.81 -5.81 5.98
CA ASP A 75 10.06 -7.07 5.27
C ASP A 75 8.75 -7.71 4.81
N GLN A 76 7.73 -7.72 5.69
CA GLN A 76 6.38 -8.18 5.35
C GLN A 76 5.73 -7.35 4.25
N ALA A 77 5.85 -6.03 4.33
CA ALA A 77 5.34 -5.15 3.30
C ALA A 77 6.07 -5.34 1.97
N TRP A 78 7.40 -5.47 2.01
CA TRP A 78 8.22 -5.77 0.83
C TRP A 78 7.78 -7.09 0.21
N THR A 79 7.55 -8.11 1.01
CA THR A 79 7.13 -9.42 0.51
C THR A 79 5.76 -9.37 -0.15
N SER A 80 4.80 -8.70 0.47
CA SER A 80 3.49 -8.47 -0.17
C SER A 80 3.60 -7.71 -1.49
N PHE A 81 4.55 -6.77 -1.59
CA PHE A 81 4.81 -6.00 -2.80
C PHE A 81 5.42 -6.90 -3.90
N VAL A 82 6.40 -7.73 -3.56
CA VAL A 82 7.02 -8.70 -4.49
C VAL A 82 5.98 -9.70 -5.00
N HIS A 83 5.13 -10.25 -4.13
CA HIS A 83 4.03 -11.13 -4.56
C HIS A 83 3.08 -10.46 -5.55
N ARG A 84 2.70 -9.21 -5.26
CA ARG A 84 1.81 -8.45 -6.13
C ARG A 84 2.48 -8.11 -7.47
N TRP A 85 3.75 -7.70 -7.45
CA TRP A 85 4.54 -7.48 -8.65
C TRP A 85 4.60 -8.76 -9.51
N ASN A 86 4.93 -9.90 -8.90
CA ASN A 86 5.03 -11.17 -9.61
C ASN A 86 3.70 -11.67 -10.20
N THR A 87 2.57 -11.22 -9.66
CA THR A 87 1.22 -11.60 -10.14
C THR A 87 0.69 -10.64 -11.19
N GLU A 88 0.90 -9.34 -11.02
CA GLU A 88 0.37 -8.31 -11.93
C GLU A 88 1.33 -8.00 -13.08
N GLY A 89 2.65 -8.15 -12.88
CA GLY A 89 3.68 -7.74 -13.82
C GLY A 89 3.71 -6.24 -14.07
N VAL A 90 4.68 -5.79 -14.87
CA VAL A 90 4.89 -4.36 -15.16
C VAL A 90 3.66 -3.72 -15.82
N THR A 91 2.99 -4.45 -16.72
CA THR A 91 1.90 -3.96 -17.58
C THR A 91 0.62 -3.63 -16.81
N ARG A 92 0.35 -4.33 -15.71
CA ARG A 92 -0.84 -4.08 -14.87
C ARG A 92 -0.49 -3.34 -13.59
N PHE A 93 0.66 -3.63 -12.99
CA PHE A 93 1.03 -3.05 -11.70
C PHE A 93 1.17 -1.53 -11.80
N ILE A 94 1.96 -1.02 -12.75
CA ILE A 94 2.26 0.41 -12.88
C ILE A 94 0.98 1.23 -13.12
N PRO A 95 0.13 0.91 -14.12
CA PRO A 95 -1.12 1.66 -14.32
C PRO A 95 -2.06 1.59 -13.12
N SER A 96 -2.10 0.45 -12.41
CA SER A 96 -2.91 0.33 -11.19
C SER A 96 -2.40 1.24 -10.07
N LEU A 97 -1.09 1.40 -9.94
CA LEU A 97 -0.46 2.25 -8.94
C LEU A 97 -0.72 3.72 -9.25
N GLU A 98 -0.51 4.14 -10.49
CA GLU A 98 -0.75 5.51 -10.95
C GLU A 98 -2.21 5.93 -10.75
N ARG A 99 -3.15 5.02 -11.07
CA ARG A 99 -4.58 5.25 -10.79
C ARG A 99 -4.82 5.49 -9.29
N ARG A 100 -4.25 4.65 -8.42
CA ARG A 100 -4.39 4.81 -6.96
C ARG A 100 -3.74 6.09 -6.45
N GLU A 101 -2.61 6.51 -7.01
CA GLU A 101 -1.97 7.78 -6.70
C GLU A 101 -2.84 8.97 -7.11
N ALA A 102 -3.47 8.90 -8.28
CA ALA A 102 -4.42 9.92 -8.72
C ALA A 102 -5.64 10.00 -7.79
N GLU A 103 -6.24 8.85 -7.45
CA GLU A 103 -7.36 8.77 -6.51
C GLU A 103 -6.97 9.30 -5.12
N HIS A 104 -5.78 8.93 -4.62
CA HIS A 104 -5.25 9.41 -3.34
C HIS A 104 -5.01 10.93 -3.38
N ARG A 105 -4.43 11.48 -4.44
CA ARG A 105 -4.25 12.95 -4.58
C ARG A 105 -5.60 13.70 -4.67
N ALA A 106 -6.61 13.10 -5.30
CA ALA A 106 -7.93 13.70 -5.38
C ALA A 106 -8.61 13.74 -4.00
N ARG A 107 -8.49 12.66 -3.22
CA ARG A 107 -9.29 12.44 -1.99
C ARG A 107 -8.54 12.61 -0.67
N SER A 108 -7.21 12.73 -0.68
CA SER A 108 -6.45 12.85 0.57
C SER A 108 -6.61 14.22 1.21
N VAL A 109 -6.78 14.22 2.53
CA VAL A 109 -6.83 15.44 3.35
C VAL A 109 -5.54 16.22 3.24
N SER A 110 -4.38 15.54 3.14
CA SER A 110 -3.09 16.20 2.95
C SER A 110 -3.00 16.92 1.59
N ALA A 111 -3.51 16.33 0.51
CA ALA A 111 -3.57 17.01 -0.78
C ALA A 111 -4.56 18.18 -0.79
N LEU A 112 -5.69 18.04 -0.09
CA LEU A 112 -6.64 19.15 0.11
C LEU A 112 -6.01 20.29 0.91
N ALA A 113 -5.36 19.98 2.04
CA ALA A 113 -4.67 20.94 2.88
C ALA A 113 -3.58 21.68 2.11
N LYS A 114 -2.81 20.97 1.28
CA LYS A 114 -1.83 21.59 0.38
C LYS A 114 -2.49 22.54 -0.62
N ARG A 115 -3.59 22.14 -1.27
CA ARG A 115 -4.33 23.03 -2.20
C ARG A 115 -4.85 24.28 -1.49
N ILE A 116 -5.39 24.14 -0.28
CA ILE A 116 -5.86 25.28 0.52
C ILE A 116 -4.70 26.21 0.88
N HIS A 117 -3.57 25.64 1.29
CA HIS A 117 -2.33 26.39 1.56
C HIS A 117 -1.88 27.16 0.33
N ASP A 118 -1.76 26.50 -0.83
CA ASP A 118 -1.29 27.11 -2.07
C ASP A 118 -2.23 28.25 -2.51
N ILE A 119 -3.56 28.05 -2.43
CA ILE A 119 -4.56 29.11 -2.68
C ILE A 119 -4.40 30.28 -1.69
N GLY A 120 -4.18 30.00 -0.40
CA GLY A 120 -4.00 31.02 0.63
C GLY A 120 -2.74 31.86 0.39
N TYR A 121 -1.65 31.19 0.01
CA TYR A 121 -0.36 31.81 -0.34
C TYR A 121 -0.47 32.67 -1.61
N ASP A 122 -1.07 32.13 -2.68
CA ASP A 122 -1.22 32.84 -3.96
C ASP A 122 -2.16 34.06 -3.86
N THR A 123 -3.08 34.07 -2.89
CA THR A 123 -4.03 35.19 -2.68
C THR A 123 -3.49 36.25 -1.71
N ASP A 124 -2.21 36.17 -1.31
CA ASP A 124 -1.53 37.11 -0.38
C ASP A 124 -2.36 37.37 0.90
N ARG A 125 -3.06 36.34 1.39
CA ARG A 125 -3.76 36.43 2.67
C ARG A 125 -2.77 36.08 3.77
N ASP A 126 -2.36 37.08 4.54
CA ASP A 126 -1.59 36.97 5.80
C ASP A 126 -2.24 36.05 6.87
N CYS A 127 -3.41 35.49 6.61
CA CYS A 127 -4.13 34.61 7.52
C CYS A 127 -3.64 33.16 7.42
N CYS A 128 -2.41 32.92 7.85
CA CYS A 128 -1.89 31.59 8.17
C CYS A 128 -2.69 30.99 9.35
N TYR A 129 -3.79 30.30 9.06
CA TYR A 129 -4.52 29.53 10.06
C TYR A 129 -3.77 28.23 10.41
N MET A 130 -3.29 28.19 11.65
CA MET A 130 -2.86 27.02 12.44
C MET A 130 -1.74 26.17 11.81
N HIS A 131 -0.51 26.39 12.32
CA HIS A 131 0.51 25.34 12.35
C HIS A 131 -0.07 24.07 12.99
N TYR A 132 -0.38 23.07 12.19
CA TYR A 132 -0.55 21.72 12.71
C TYR A 132 0.85 21.21 13.05
N VAL A 133 1.24 21.39 14.31
CA VAL A 133 2.42 20.76 14.90
C VAL A 133 2.16 19.25 14.95
N MET A 134 2.39 18.56 13.83
CA MET A 134 2.71 17.14 13.83
C MET A 134 4.03 17.04 13.09
N GLY A 135 5.09 16.85 13.89
CA GLY A 135 6.48 16.98 13.47
C GLY A 135 6.83 16.19 12.22
N CYS A 136 7.70 16.78 11.40
CA CYS A 136 8.53 16.02 10.50
C CYS A 136 9.39 15.05 11.32
N ALA A 137 9.13 13.75 11.14
CA ALA A 137 10.05 12.64 11.39
C ALA A 137 9.76 11.55 10.35
#